data_AF-A0A374MTH7-F1
#
_entry.id   AF-A0A374MTH7-F1
#
_cell.length_a   1.000
_cell.length_b   1.000
_cell.length_c   1.000
_cell.angle_alpha   90.00
_cell.angle_beta   90.00
_cell.angle_gamma   90.00
#
_symmetry.space_group_name_H-M   'P 1'
#
loop_
_entity.id
_entity.type
_entity.pdbx_description
1 polymer ?
#
loop_
_entity_poly.entity_id
_entity_poly.type
_entity_poly.pdbx_seq_one_letter_code
_entity_poly.pdbx_strand_id
1 'polypeptide(L)'
;MKKNLFYLFALICSMSLFTACSDDDDDTWQQIPQTELSGDKADLTVNGVKSTSGSVQMSVKNESEGILTLKNVIPGYENVPVNVELQKQSGDSFIFAGTAKLNTAPAITKETASVPAIMTVEVSGTVYLDGSIKVDMKASGLGLYVGTYNGEKLALKYGGSVMVGKTAVLSAVDGSNMELVLQGVVPGEDQVKISNVQPDASGSFSGEATTAANNTVKYSGSFSAATGVLSLELNATLANTSDWAKTYELAPYSTVEGFECMGMTLANYPVAGALYSTWKANVMEEGVVTEKPEEYVDLMTGLFRCLGGALLPQTLHGVTLSADGNITADYVAKPNIVFEASWMMGVIMSGAFPAQDTIKDLVAESGWTTSPKNLAYWFPKDGKIYVKLDIASILATVGGENMGNLSGIIEQVLNGQPAMIKELLKTVGFDLDKVSDASFEHLLGMVKNGFPMVPVSKDGHTYLYLDKDVFDPLFKMTDTGEVDDWGSPVYASDFTYIWDALAASGILPEEAKAAGIFVQLIGNYWNLSAQTSEFNLGLDLIAK
;
A
#
# COMPACT_ATOMS: atom_id res chain seq x y z
N MET A 1 35.37 -4.31 19.84
CA MET A 1 35.76 -5.22 18.73
C MET A 1 37.21 -5.74 18.75
N LYS A 2 38.17 -5.18 19.53
CA LYS A 2 39.59 -5.60 19.48
C LYS A 2 39.99 -6.88 20.25
N LYS A 3 39.27 -7.30 21.30
CA LYS A 3 39.70 -8.43 22.15
C LYS A 3 39.50 -9.80 21.51
N ASN A 4 38.36 -10.04 20.87
CA ASN A 4 38.01 -11.39 20.38
C ASN A 4 38.61 -11.73 19.01
N LEU A 5 38.85 -10.73 18.14
CA LEU A 5 39.63 -10.93 16.91
C LEU A 5 41.08 -11.32 17.23
N PHE A 6 41.62 -10.75 18.33
CA PHE A 6 42.90 -11.17 18.88
C PHE A 6 42.88 -12.62 19.37
N TYR A 7 41.76 -13.09 19.94
CA TYR A 7 41.61 -14.48 20.37
C TYR A 7 41.53 -15.48 19.21
N LEU A 8 40.75 -15.22 18.17
CA LEU A 8 40.71 -16.10 16.99
C LEU A 8 42.06 -16.11 16.26
N PHE A 9 42.66 -14.93 16.05
CA PHE A 9 43.98 -14.82 15.43
C PHE A 9 45.05 -15.47 16.31
N ALA A 10 45.00 -15.32 17.64
CA ALA A 10 45.88 -16.02 18.55
C ALA A 10 45.63 -17.53 18.55
N LEU A 11 44.38 -17.99 18.42
CA LEU A 11 44.04 -19.42 18.34
C LEU A 11 44.62 -20.03 17.07
N ILE A 12 44.36 -19.45 15.90
CA ILE A 12 44.91 -19.87 14.59
C ILE A 12 46.46 -19.80 14.61
N CYS A 13 47.04 -18.71 15.14
CA CYS A 13 48.49 -18.60 15.30
C CYS A 13 49.07 -19.60 16.32
N SER A 14 48.31 -20.00 17.34
CA SER A 14 48.76 -20.98 18.33
C SER A 14 48.66 -22.42 17.80
N MET A 15 47.70 -22.69 16.92
CA MET A 15 47.53 -24.00 16.25
C MET A 15 48.71 -24.28 15.30
N SER A 16 49.27 -23.24 14.69
CA SER A 16 50.41 -23.34 13.76
C SER A 16 51.80 -23.43 14.43
N LEU A 17 51.90 -23.26 15.76
CA LEU A 17 53.18 -23.25 16.49
C LEU A 17 53.59 -24.59 17.12
N PHE A 18 52.81 -25.65 16.93
CA PHE A 18 53.13 -27.00 17.45
C PHE A 18 53.35 -28.00 16.31
N THR A 19 54.48 -27.89 15.61
CA THR A 19 55.02 -29.02 14.81
C THR A 19 55.96 -29.85 15.69
N ALA A 20 55.38 -30.58 16.63
CA ALA A 20 56.14 -31.60 17.36
C ALA A 20 56.07 -32.90 16.53
N CYS A 21 57.13 -33.19 15.77
CA CYS A 21 57.31 -34.49 15.12
C CYS A 21 57.33 -35.60 16.19
N SER A 22 56.24 -36.34 16.28
CA SER A 22 56.16 -37.65 16.91
C SER A 22 55.68 -38.60 15.82
N ASP A 23 56.53 -39.57 15.46
CA ASP A 23 56.37 -40.56 14.38
C ASP A 23 55.22 -41.60 14.62
N ASP A 24 54.22 -41.27 15.44
CA ASP A 24 53.04 -42.11 15.68
C ASP A 24 51.84 -41.47 14.98
N ASP A 25 51.38 -42.09 13.88
CA ASP A 25 50.17 -41.70 13.15
C ASP A 25 48.94 -41.76 14.07
N ASP A 26 48.55 -40.62 14.64
CA ASP A 26 47.41 -40.50 15.54
C ASP A 26 46.09 -40.46 14.76
N ASP A 27 45.59 -41.63 14.37
CA ASP A 27 44.37 -41.80 13.55
C ASP A 27 43.05 -41.41 14.24
N THR A 28 43.08 -40.85 15.46
CA THR A 28 41.86 -40.48 16.20
C THR A 28 41.02 -39.41 15.50
N TRP A 29 41.60 -38.61 14.61
CA TRP A 29 40.86 -37.65 13.76
C TRP A 29 39.83 -38.33 12.85
N GLN A 30 40.02 -39.60 12.49
CA GLN A 30 39.07 -40.39 11.68
C GLN A 30 37.76 -40.67 12.44
N GLN A 31 37.77 -40.53 13.78
CA GLN A 31 36.60 -40.76 14.64
C GLN A 31 35.75 -39.51 14.86
N ILE A 32 36.16 -38.34 14.34
CA ILE A 32 35.37 -37.11 14.42
C ILE A 32 34.01 -37.35 13.71
N PRO A 33 32.88 -37.03 14.35
CA PRO A 33 31.56 -37.24 13.77
C PRO A 33 31.37 -36.44 12.48
N GLN A 34 31.02 -37.12 11.39
CA GLN A 34 30.74 -36.51 10.08
C GLN A 34 29.26 -36.49 9.68
N THR A 35 28.39 -37.04 10.54
CA THR A 35 26.94 -36.92 10.42
C THR A 35 26.50 -35.50 10.76
N GLU A 36 25.32 -35.11 10.27
CA GLU A 36 24.70 -33.85 10.65
C GLU A 36 24.34 -33.83 12.15
N LEU A 37 24.73 -32.78 12.86
CA LEU A 37 24.52 -32.59 14.29
C LEU A 37 23.58 -31.40 14.54
N SER A 38 22.56 -31.61 15.38
CA SER A 38 21.56 -30.61 15.76
C SER A 38 21.06 -30.85 17.20
N GLY A 39 20.23 -29.94 17.71
CA GLY A 39 19.61 -30.06 19.04
C GLY A 39 20.64 -30.22 20.17
N ASP A 40 20.41 -31.16 21.08
CA ASP A 40 21.28 -31.40 22.25
C ASP A 40 22.72 -31.83 21.88
N LYS A 41 22.96 -32.24 20.63
CA LYS A 41 24.28 -32.61 20.13
C LYS A 41 25.06 -31.43 19.52
N ALA A 42 24.42 -30.28 19.30
CA ALA A 42 25.06 -29.10 18.73
C ALA A 42 24.75 -27.84 19.54
N ASP A 43 25.73 -27.35 20.30
CA ASP A 43 25.64 -26.08 21.00
C ASP A 43 26.14 -24.96 20.07
N LEU A 44 25.20 -24.26 19.44
CA LEU A 44 25.46 -23.26 18.41
C LEU A 44 25.25 -21.85 18.98
N THR A 45 26.23 -20.98 18.85
CA THR A 45 26.13 -19.56 19.23
C THR A 45 26.49 -18.67 18.05
N VAL A 46 25.62 -17.73 17.66
CA VAL A 46 25.87 -16.77 16.58
C VAL A 46 25.92 -15.36 17.16
N ASN A 47 27.02 -14.64 16.96
CA ASN A 47 27.22 -13.27 17.47
C ASN A 47 26.93 -13.12 18.98
N GLY A 48 27.21 -14.17 19.76
CA GLY A 48 26.99 -14.20 21.22
C GLY A 48 25.58 -14.60 21.66
N VAL A 49 24.68 -14.93 20.73
CA VAL A 49 23.33 -15.41 21.01
C VAL A 49 23.24 -16.90 20.68
N LYS A 50 22.69 -17.72 21.60
CA LYS A 50 22.47 -19.15 21.36
C LYS A 50 21.45 -19.34 20.24
N SER A 51 21.81 -20.09 19.21
CA SER A 51 20.89 -20.48 18.14
C SER A 51 19.99 -21.61 18.62
N THR A 52 18.69 -21.50 18.35
CA THR A 52 17.69 -22.52 18.61
C THR A 52 17.30 -23.31 17.35
N SER A 53 17.92 -22.99 16.21
CA SER A 53 17.63 -23.60 14.91
C SER A 53 18.91 -23.83 14.10
N GLY A 54 18.80 -24.69 13.08
CA GLY A 54 19.91 -25.08 12.21
C GLY A 54 20.71 -26.30 12.72
N SER A 55 21.68 -26.70 11.93
CA SER A 55 22.56 -27.84 12.19
C SER A 55 23.95 -27.59 11.62
N VAL A 56 24.89 -28.45 11.99
CA VAL A 56 26.26 -28.41 11.45
C VAL A 56 26.70 -29.80 11.01
N GLN A 57 27.55 -29.86 10.00
CA GLN A 57 28.14 -31.10 9.52
C GLN A 57 29.63 -30.90 9.26
N MET A 58 30.47 -31.71 9.91
CA MET A 58 31.91 -31.72 9.67
C MET A 58 32.25 -32.72 8.56
N SER A 59 33.08 -32.31 7.60
CA SER A 59 33.74 -33.20 6.65
C SER A 59 35.24 -33.09 6.86
N VAL A 60 35.85 -34.09 7.50
CA VAL A 60 37.29 -34.08 7.81
C VAL A 60 38.09 -34.52 6.59
N LYS A 61 39.16 -33.80 6.25
CA LYS A 61 40.05 -34.13 5.14
C LYS A 61 41.30 -34.88 5.61
N ASN A 62 41.88 -34.43 6.71
CA ASN A 62 43.06 -34.99 7.36
C ASN A 62 43.11 -34.52 8.84
N GLU A 63 44.17 -34.87 9.56
CA GLU A 63 44.35 -34.53 10.98
C GLU A 63 44.30 -33.03 11.32
N SER A 64 44.58 -32.16 10.34
CA SER A 64 44.70 -30.71 10.51
C SER A 64 43.63 -29.90 9.78
N GLU A 65 42.82 -30.51 8.91
CA GLU A 65 41.91 -29.78 8.03
C GLU A 65 40.53 -30.45 7.93
N GLY A 66 39.49 -29.62 7.95
CA GLY A 66 38.12 -30.04 7.68
C GLY A 66 37.29 -28.94 7.01
N ILE A 67 36.05 -29.27 6.71
CA ILE A 67 35.02 -28.32 6.28
C ILE A 67 33.85 -28.44 7.25
N LEU A 68 33.56 -27.37 7.98
CA LEU A 68 32.34 -27.25 8.78
C LEU A 68 31.26 -26.61 7.91
N THR A 69 30.24 -27.38 7.56
CA THR A 69 29.06 -26.85 6.84
C THR A 69 27.99 -26.44 7.85
N LEU A 70 27.67 -25.15 7.88
CA LEU A 70 26.56 -24.60 8.67
C LEU A 70 25.28 -24.70 7.84
N LYS A 71 24.23 -25.35 8.33
CA LYS A 71 22.96 -25.52 7.61
C LYS A 71 21.83 -24.76 8.29
N ASN A 72 21.24 -23.78 7.59
CA ASN A 72 20.18 -22.91 8.09
C ASN A 72 20.54 -22.19 9.42
N VAL A 73 21.83 -21.99 9.70
CA VAL A 73 22.30 -21.31 10.93
C VAL A 73 22.49 -19.81 10.70
N ILE A 74 22.97 -19.42 9.52
CA ILE A 74 23.14 -18.02 9.14
C ILE A 74 21.88 -17.56 8.42
N PRO A 75 21.17 -16.50 8.90
CA PRO A 75 19.92 -16.06 8.30
C PRO A 75 20.03 -15.84 6.78
N GLY A 76 19.08 -16.42 6.04
CA GLY A 76 19.02 -16.36 4.58
C GLY A 76 19.85 -17.44 3.86
N TYR A 77 20.90 -17.99 4.47
CA TYR A 77 21.76 -18.98 3.81
C TYR A 77 21.40 -20.40 4.21
N GLU A 78 21.00 -21.21 3.24
CA GLU A 78 20.71 -22.63 3.46
C GLU A 78 21.95 -23.40 3.88
N ASN A 79 23.09 -23.16 3.21
CA ASN A 79 24.36 -23.82 3.49
C ASN A 79 25.53 -22.83 3.44
N VAL A 80 26.38 -22.83 4.47
CA VAL A 80 27.62 -22.05 4.54
C VAL A 80 28.79 -22.99 4.84
N PRO A 81 29.58 -23.40 3.84
CA PRO A 81 30.78 -24.19 4.06
C PRO A 81 31.92 -23.31 4.57
N VAL A 82 32.55 -23.72 5.67
CA VAL A 82 33.70 -23.03 6.27
C VAL A 82 34.87 -24.00 6.32
N ASN A 83 35.95 -23.68 5.60
CA ASN A 83 37.22 -24.39 5.78
C ASN A 83 37.74 -24.11 7.19
N VAL A 84 38.04 -25.17 7.94
CA VAL A 84 38.51 -25.09 9.32
C VAL A 84 39.85 -25.81 9.47
N GLU A 85 40.73 -25.21 10.27
CA GLU A 85 41.90 -25.88 10.83
C GLU A 85 41.46 -26.69 12.05
N LEU A 86 42.06 -27.87 12.23
CA LEU A 86 41.81 -28.79 13.34
C LEU A 86 43.07 -28.91 14.20
N GLN A 87 42.91 -28.96 15.51
CA GLN A 87 44.00 -29.30 16.43
C GLN A 87 43.47 -30.22 17.53
N LYS A 88 44.14 -31.36 17.70
CA LYS A 88 43.87 -32.29 18.78
C LYS A 88 44.15 -31.65 20.14
N GLN A 89 43.26 -31.85 21.10
CA GLN A 89 43.45 -31.46 22.51
C GLN A 89 43.86 -32.66 23.36
N SER A 90 44.32 -32.43 24.60
CA SER A 90 44.49 -33.53 25.56
C SER A 90 43.12 -34.11 25.95
N GLY A 91 42.72 -35.23 25.34
CA GLY A 91 41.45 -35.93 25.55
C GLY A 91 40.76 -36.35 24.24
N ASP A 92 39.47 -36.72 24.30
CA ASP A 92 38.64 -37.18 23.16
C ASP A 92 37.98 -36.00 22.40
N SER A 93 38.78 -34.98 22.02
CA SER A 93 38.24 -33.77 21.38
C SER A 93 39.25 -33.03 20.48
N PHE A 94 38.72 -32.29 19.52
CA PHE A 94 39.46 -31.41 18.62
C PHE A 94 38.91 -30.00 18.68
N ILE A 95 39.79 -29.01 18.79
CA ILE A 95 39.40 -27.61 18.55
C ILE A 95 39.46 -27.33 17.06
N PHE A 96 38.59 -26.42 16.61
CA PHE A 96 38.60 -25.96 15.23
C PHE A 96 38.42 -24.46 15.15
N ALA A 97 38.96 -23.87 14.09
CA ALA A 97 38.79 -22.47 13.76
C ALA A 97 38.84 -22.25 12.25
N GLY A 98 38.05 -21.31 11.73
CA GLY A 98 38.04 -21.03 10.30
C GLY A 98 37.27 -19.78 9.93
N THR A 99 37.47 -19.33 8.69
CA THR A 99 36.82 -18.15 8.15
C THR A 99 36.32 -18.43 6.74
N ALA A 100 35.05 -18.13 6.48
CA ALA A 100 34.45 -18.11 5.15
C ALA A 100 34.13 -16.68 4.74
N LYS A 101 34.41 -16.35 3.47
CA LYS A 101 33.99 -15.11 2.83
C LYS A 101 32.92 -15.44 1.80
N LEU A 102 31.73 -14.89 1.96
CA LEU A 102 30.62 -15.10 1.04
C LEU A 102 30.47 -13.88 0.14
N ASN A 103 30.35 -14.14 -1.16
CA ASN A 103 30.23 -13.14 -2.23
C ASN A 103 28.88 -13.22 -2.97
N THR A 104 28.06 -14.22 -2.65
CA THR A 104 26.71 -14.38 -3.17
C THR A 104 25.70 -14.09 -2.05
N ALA A 105 24.70 -13.27 -2.35
CA ALA A 105 23.59 -13.06 -1.44
C ALA A 105 22.60 -14.23 -1.52
N PRO A 106 21.87 -14.53 -0.44
CA PRO A 106 20.94 -15.65 -0.41
C PRO A 106 19.75 -15.51 -1.38
N ALA A 107 19.50 -14.30 -1.87
CA ALA A 107 18.43 -13.96 -2.80
C ALA A 107 18.89 -13.68 -4.25
N ILE A 108 20.17 -13.91 -4.59
CA ILE A 108 20.70 -13.57 -5.94
C ILE A 108 20.96 -14.84 -6.76
N THR A 109 20.29 -14.95 -7.91
CA THR A 109 20.50 -16.01 -8.94
C THR A 109 21.52 -15.62 -10.02
N LYS A 110 22.25 -14.52 -9.87
CA LYS A 110 23.35 -14.16 -10.78
C LYS A 110 24.70 -14.63 -10.23
N GLU A 111 25.22 -15.71 -10.81
CA GLU A 111 26.66 -15.96 -10.81
C GLU A 111 27.36 -14.89 -11.63
N THR A 112 28.13 -14.02 -10.98
CA THR A 112 29.22 -13.31 -11.65
C THR A 112 30.41 -13.17 -10.72
N ALA A 113 31.56 -13.58 -11.23
CA ALA A 113 32.86 -13.50 -10.59
C ALA A 113 33.27 -12.04 -10.30
N SER A 114 34.03 -11.89 -9.20
CA SER A 114 34.68 -10.66 -8.68
C SER A 114 33.84 -9.63 -7.90
N VAL A 115 32.78 -10.04 -7.21
CA VAL A 115 32.16 -9.19 -6.17
C VAL A 115 32.99 -9.25 -4.88
N PRO A 116 33.31 -8.12 -4.22
CA PRO A 116 33.89 -8.13 -2.87
C PRO A 116 33.04 -8.99 -1.94
N ALA A 117 33.67 -9.65 -0.95
CA ALA A 117 32.93 -10.42 0.03
C ALA A 117 31.89 -9.53 0.72
N ILE A 118 30.61 -9.91 0.63
CA ILE A 118 29.48 -9.19 1.23
C ILE A 118 29.23 -9.65 2.66
N MET A 119 29.74 -10.82 3.04
CA MET A 119 29.70 -11.33 4.41
C MET A 119 30.96 -12.13 4.72
N THR A 120 31.40 -12.05 5.97
CA THR A 120 32.43 -12.90 6.56
C THR A 120 31.82 -13.67 7.71
N VAL A 121 32.02 -14.99 7.72
CA VAL A 121 31.61 -15.90 8.79
C VAL A 121 32.87 -16.49 9.39
N GLU A 122 33.12 -16.19 10.65
CA GLU A 122 34.20 -16.76 11.45
C GLU A 122 33.59 -17.85 12.35
N VAL A 123 34.24 -19.00 12.43
CA VAL A 123 33.83 -20.10 13.32
C VAL A 123 34.99 -20.48 14.21
N SER A 124 34.68 -20.82 15.46
CA SER A 124 35.61 -21.47 16.38
C SER A 124 34.83 -22.40 17.28
N GLY A 125 35.44 -23.48 17.74
CA GLY A 125 34.72 -24.39 18.62
C GLY A 125 35.47 -25.65 18.97
N THR A 126 34.72 -26.63 19.46
CA THR A 126 35.24 -27.94 19.86
C THR A 126 34.29 -29.02 19.38
N VAL A 127 34.84 -30.05 18.73
CA VAL A 127 34.12 -31.27 18.37
C VAL A 127 34.62 -32.42 19.24
N TYR A 128 33.70 -33.20 19.78
CA TYR A 128 33.97 -34.30 20.68
C TYR A 128 33.71 -35.63 19.98
N LEU A 129 34.52 -36.65 20.29
CA LEU A 129 34.36 -37.99 19.67
C LEU A 129 33.06 -38.70 20.09
N ASP A 130 32.38 -38.23 21.14
CA ASP A 130 31.08 -38.72 21.60
C ASP A 130 29.88 -38.26 20.73
N GLY A 131 30.16 -37.55 19.64
CA GLY A 131 29.16 -37.05 18.70
C GLY A 131 28.55 -35.70 19.08
N SER A 132 29.12 -34.97 20.05
CA SER A 132 28.70 -33.60 20.38
C SER A 132 29.64 -32.53 19.80
N ILE A 133 29.11 -31.33 19.56
CA ILE A 133 29.88 -30.19 19.06
C ILE A 133 29.45 -28.88 19.72
N LYS A 134 30.42 -27.99 19.94
CA LYS A 134 30.20 -26.59 20.33
C LYS A 134 30.76 -25.69 19.26
N VAL A 135 29.97 -24.74 18.77
CA VAL A 135 30.35 -23.83 17.68
C VAL A 135 30.00 -22.40 18.09
N ASP A 136 31.03 -21.56 18.21
CA ASP A 136 30.91 -20.11 18.28
C ASP A 136 31.12 -19.53 16.88
N MET A 137 30.10 -18.83 16.39
CA MET A 137 30.07 -18.18 15.09
C MET A 137 30.03 -16.66 15.26
N LYS A 138 30.78 -15.97 14.42
CA LYS A 138 30.71 -14.53 14.27
C LYS A 138 30.52 -14.18 12.80
N ALA A 139 29.35 -13.64 12.48
CA ALA A 139 29.01 -13.19 11.14
C ALA A 139 29.01 -11.67 11.09
N SER A 140 29.57 -11.10 10.01
CA SER A 140 29.64 -9.65 9.79
C SER A 140 29.63 -9.31 8.30
N GLY A 141 29.14 -8.11 7.97
CA GLY A 141 29.02 -7.62 6.60
C GLY A 141 27.57 -7.48 6.14
N LEU A 142 27.38 -6.90 4.95
CA LEU A 142 26.07 -6.56 4.39
C LEU A 142 25.18 -7.76 4.13
N GLY A 143 25.74 -8.96 3.90
CA GLY A 143 24.97 -10.17 3.65
C GLY A 143 24.04 -10.57 4.81
N LEU A 144 24.22 -10.01 6.01
CA LEU A 144 23.31 -10.17 7.15
C LEU A 144 21.98 -9.43 6.98
N TYR A 145 21.97 -8.36 6.17
CA TYR A 145 20.82 -7.47 6.01
C TYR A 145 20.08 -7.70 4.69
N VAL A 146 20.69 -8.44 3.75
CA VAL A 146 20.09 -8.69 2.43
C VAL A 146 18.90 -9.62 2.57
N GLY A 147 17.78 -9.23 1.98
CA GLY A 147 16.55 -10.00 2.06
C GLY A 147 15.34 -9.23 1.53
N THR A 148 14.23 -9.96 1.43
CA THR A 148 12.90 -9.39 1.18
C THR A 148 12.14 -9.39 2.50
N TYR A 149 11.64 -8.22 2.89
CA TYR A 149 10.97 -7.96 4.14
C TYR A 149 9.52 -7.56 3.87
N ASN A 150 8.59 -8.32 4.43
CA ASN A 150 7.15 -8.08 4.38
C ASN A 150 6.49 -8.74 5.62
N GLY A 151 5.22 -8.44 5.85
CA GLY A 151 4.48 -8.97 7.01
C GLY A 151 5.21 -8.72 8.33
N GLU A 152 5.30 -9.74 9.18
CA GLU A 152 5.95 -9.66 10.50
C GLU A 152 7.45 -9.37 10.44
N LYS A 153 8.10 -9.57 9.28
CA LYS A 153 9.53 -9.29 9.08
C LYS A 153 9.81 -7.82 8.75
N LEU A 154 8.77 -7.01 8.54
CA LEU A 154 8.90 -5.60 8.21
C LEU A 154 8.09 -4.73 9.20
N ALA A 155 8.79 -4.01 10.06
CA ALA A 155 8.20 -2.95 10.88
C ALA A 155 8.35 -1.61 10.16
N LEU A 156 7.35 -1.25 9.34
CA LEU A 156 7.38 -0.04 8.51
C LEU A 156 6.57 1.09 9.13
N LYS A 157 7.16 2.29 9.18
CA LYS A 157 6.47 3.54 9.46
C LYS A 157 6.63 4.53 8.31
N TYR A 158 5.56 5.25 8.02
CA TYR A 158 5.51 6.33 7.06
C TYR A 158 4.86 7.56 7.69
N GLY A 159 5.55 8.70 7.70
CA GLY A 159 5.05 9.93 8.30
C GLY A 159 4.74 9.80 9.81
N GLY A 160 5.47 8.91 10.49
CA GLY A 160 5.31 8.56 11.91
C GLY A 160 4.29 7.45 12.22
N SER A 161 3.46 7.04 11.24
CA SER A 161 2.40 6.06 11.42
C SER A 161 2.78 4.70 10.86
N VAL A 162 2.34 3.61 11.52
CA VAL A 162 2.55 2.23 11.03
C VAL A 162 1.91 2.06 9.66
N MET A 163 2.59 1.36 8.77
CA MET A 163 2.12 1.04 7.42
C MET A 163 2.28 -0.47 7.21
N VAL A 164 1.23 -1.13 6.71
CA VAL A 164 1.17 -2.59 6.55
C VAL A 164 0.97 -2.99 5.09
N GLY A 165 1.15 -4.27 4.77
CA GLY A 165 0.93 -4.79 3.41
C GLY A 165 1.94 -4.31 2.37
N LYS A 166 3.11 -3.80 2.80
CA LYS A 166 4.19 -3.35 1.92
C LYS A 166 5.37 -4.32 1.93
N THR A 167 6.23 -4.14 0.93
CA THR A 167 7.47 -4.90 0.80
C THR A 167 8.66 -3.96 0.70
N ALA A 168 9.73 -4.27 1.43
CA ALA A 168 11.04 -3.66 1.30
C ALA A 168 12.06 -4.74 0.95
N VAL A 169 12.97 -4.45 0.01
CA VAL A 169 14.07 -5.35 -0.36
C VAL A 169 15.38 -4.64 -0.11
N LEU A 170 16.27 -5.28 0.66
CA LEU A 170 17.67 -4.87 0.78
C LEU A 170 18.52 -5.80 -0.07
N SER A 171 19.32 -5.25 -0.96
CA SER A 171 20.28 -5.99 -1.79
C SER A 171 21.68 -5.43 -1.62
N ALA A 172 22.69 -6.29 -1.52
CA ALA A 172 24.08 -5.86 -1.52
C ALA A 172 24.50 -5.50 -2.95
N VAL A 173 25.09 -4.32 -3.12
CA VAL A 173 25.67 -3.86 -4.38
C VAL A 173 27.16 -4.20 -4.41
N ASP A 174 27.86 -3.94 -3.30
CA ASP A 174 29.25 -4.33 -3.06
C ASP A 174 29.48 -4.68 -1.57
N GLY A 175 30.73 -4.73 -1.11
CA GLY A 175 31.06 -5.06 0.28
C GLY A 175 30.70 -3.97 1.33
N SER A 176 30.27 -2.80 0.88
CA SER A 176 30.00 -1.61 1.70
C SER A 176 28.67 -0.90 1.38
N ASN A 177 28.12 -1.06 0.17
CA ASN A 177 26.89 -0.42 -0.28
C ASN A 177 25.74 -1.41 -0.47
N MET A 178 24.55 -1.02 0.01
CA MET A 178 23.29 -1.70 -0.29
C MET A 178 22.38 -0.82 -1.17
N GLU A 179 21.44 -1.47 -1.84
CA GLU A 179 20.26 -0.87 -2.44
C GLU A 179 19.03 -1.24 -1.60
N LEU A 180 18.25 -0.23 -1.21
CA LEU A 180 16.92 -0.38 -0.61
C LEU A 180 15.86 -0.14 -1.67
N VAL A 181 15.02 -1.14 -1.93
CA VAL A 181 13.89 -1.06 -2.84
C VAL A 181 12.59 -1.08 -2.04
N LEU A 182 11.78 -0.04 -2.16
CA LEU A 182 10.49 0.11 -1.52
C LEU A 182 9.38 -0.15 -2.55
N GLN A 183 8.48 -1.09 -2.30
CA GLN A 183 7.38 -1.43 -3.21
C GLN A 183 6.06 -0.85 -2.71
N GLY A 184 5.50 0.09 -3.46
CA GLY A 184 4.21 0.73 -3.17
C GLY A 184 4.15 1.52 -1.86
N VAL A 185 5.29 2.03 -1.39
CA VAL A 185 5.43 2.78 -0.12
C VAL A 185 5.28 4.29 -0.33
N VAL A 186 5.91 4.85 -1.36
CA VAL A 186 5.87 6.29 -1.63
C VAL A 186 4.69 6.59 -2.55
N PRO A 187 3.78 7.52 -2.20
CA PRO A 187 2.63 7.86 -3.02
C PRO A 187 3.02 8.24 -4.46
N GLY A 188 2.31 7.66 -5.43
CA GLY A 188 2.54 7.88 -6.86
C GLY A 188 3.67 7.05 -7.48
N GLU A 189 4.40 6.25 -6.69
CA GLU A 189 5.50 5.42 -7.17
C GLU A 189 5.31 3.94 -6.77
N ASP A 190 5.12 3.07 -7.76
CA ASP A 190 5.01 1.62 -7.51
C ASP A 190 6.29 1.02 -6.93
N GLN A 191 7.44 1.62 -7.28
CA GLN A 191 8.75 1.23 -6.77
C GLN A 191 9.66 2.44 -6.62
N VAL A 192 10.32 2.54 -5.47
CA VAL A 192 11.41 3.50 -5.22
C VAL A 192 12.69 2.73 -4.91
N LYS A 193 13.79 3.09 -5.58
CA LYS A 193 15.12 2.53 -5.35
C LYS A 193 16.02 3.59 -4.71
N ILE A 194 16.63 3.23 -3.59
CA ILE A 194 17.57 4.06 -2.84
C ILE A 194 18.92 3.35 -2.86
N SER A 195 19.86 3.87 -3.63
CA SER A 195 21.23 3.35 -3.71
C SER A 195 22.12 3.92 -2.60
N ASN A 196 23.30 3.31 -2.42
CA ASN A 196 24.33 3.75 -1.47
C ASN A 196 23.87 3.76 0.00
N VAL A 197 23.02 2.82 0.37
CA VAL A 197 22.62 2.62 1.77
C VAL A 197 23.76 1.90 2.49
N GLN A 198 24.33 2.56 3.50
CA GLN A 198 25.45 2.02 4.28
C GLN A 198 25.04 1.86 5.74
N PRO A 199 24.97 0.63 6.26
CA PRO A 199 24.72 0.38 7.67
C PRO A 199 25.98 0.60 8.49
N ASP A 200 25.81 1.14 9.69
CA ASP A 200 26.86 1.26 10.68
C ASP A 200 27.19 -0.11 11.33
N ALA A 201 28.11 -0.10 12.30
CA ALA A 201 28.53 -1.31 13.00
C ALA A 201 27.42 -1.99 13.83
N SER A 202 26.30 -1.29 14.08
CA SER A 202 25.11 -1.83 14.76
C SER A 202 24.05 -2.37 13.80
N GLY A 203 24.25 -2.20 12.48
CA GLY A 203 23.25 -2.54 11.48
C GLY A 203 22.18 -1.46 11.28
N SER A 204 22.39 -0.26 11.82
CA SER A 204 21.52 0.89 11.62
C SER A 204 21.97 1.70 10.41
N PHE A 205 21.04 2.23 9.63
CA PHE A 205 21.31 3.08 8.47
C PHE A 205 20.31 4.22 8.41
N SER A 206 20.71 5.34 7.81
CA SER A 206 19.80 6.45 7.55
C SER A 206 20.35 7.32 6.43
N GLY A 207 19.47 8.13 5.86
CA GLY A 207 19.85 9.05 4.81
C GLY A 207 18.66 9.79 4.23
N GLU A 208 18.95 10.47 3.13
CA GLU A 208 17.96 11.15 2.30
C GLU A 208 18.22 10.77 0.85
N ALA A 209 17.15 10.52 0.11
CA ALA A 209 17.22 10.22 -1.32
C ALA A 209 16.16 11.00 -2.08
N THR A 210 16.47 11.32 -3.34
CA THR A 210 15.51 11.87 -4.29
C THR A 210 15.03 10.73 -5.20
N THR A 211 13.72 10.57 -5.34
CA THR A 211 13.12 9.52 -6.16
C THR A 211 13.07 9.89 -7.64
N ALA A 212 12.63 8.97 -8.50
CA ALA A 212 12.47 9.24 -9.93
C ALA A 212 11.39 10.31 -10.19
N ALA A 213 10.37 10.38 -9.34
CA ALA A 213 9.35 11.45 -9.37
C ALA A 213 9.82 12.77 -8.73
N ASN A 214 11.10 12.89 -8.36
CA ASN A 214 11.70 14.01 -7.63
C ASN A 214 11.17 14.22 -6.21
N ASN A 215 10.52 13.21 -5.62
CA ASN A 215 10.13 13.25 -4.22
C ASN A 215 11.38 13.16 -3.34
N THR A 216 11.40 13.84 -2.20
CA THR A 216 12.46 13.67 -1.20
C THR A 216 12.01 12.63 -0.18
N VAL A 217 12.84 11.63 0.10
CA VAL A 217 12.57 10.58 1.09
C VAL A 217 13.69 10.55 2.11
N LYS A 218 13.39 10.96 3.34
CA LYS A 218 14.25 10.71 4.50
C LYS A 218 13.92 9.34 5.05
N TYR A 219 14.94 8.52 5.26
CA TYR A 219 14.79 7.17 5.76
C TYR A 219 15.72 6.91 6.94
N SER A 220 15.24 6.11 7.88
CA SER A 220 16.06 5.44 8.87
C SER A 220 15.65 3.98 8.95
N GLY A 221 16.61 3.11 9.21
CA GLY A 221 16.38 1.69 9.30
C GLY A 221 17.34 1.00 10.24
N SER A 222 16.91 -0.13 10.76
CA SER A 222 17.74 -1.01 11.58
C SER A 222 17.27 -2.45 11.42
N PHE A 223 18.23 -3.36 11.36
CA PHE A 223 17.95 -4.79 11.31
C PHE A 223 18.24 -5.44 12.66
N SER A 224 17.27 -6.20 13.18
CA SER A 224 17.45 -7.02 14.38
C SER A 224 17.80 -8.45 13.98
N ALA A 225 19.07 -8.82 14.13
CA ALA A 225 19.52 -10.20 13.89
C ALA A 225 18.84 -11.22 14.80
N ALA A 226 18.44 -10.82 16.01
CA ALA A 226 17.77 -11.70 16.97
C ALA A 226 16.35 -12.07 16.53
N THR A 227 15.66 -11.18 15.82
CA THR A 227 14.26 -11.38 15.41
C THR A 227 14.08 -11.56 13.91
N GLY A 228 15.11 -11.25 13.10
CA GLY A 228 15.03 -11.21 11.64
C GLY A 228 14.14 -10.08 11.10
N VAL A 229 13.83 -9.08 11.93
CA VAL A 229 12.93 -7.97 11.58
C VAL A 229 13.74 -6.77 11.10
N LEU A 230 13.34 -6.22 9.95
CA LEU A 230 13.78 -4.92 9.47
C LEU A 230 12.80 -3.85 9.96
N SER A 231 13.30 -2.88 10.72
CA SER A 231 12.56 -1.66 11.05
C SER A 231 12.92 -0.57 10.06
N LEU A 232 11.91 0.09 9.48
CA LEU A 232 12.07 1.22 8.58
C LEU A 232 11.14 2.35 8.99
N GLU A 233 11.66 3.57 9.02
CA GLU A 233 10.86 4.78 9.17
C GLU A 233 11.18 5.72 8.00
N LEU A 234 10.13 6.15 7.31
CA LEU A 234 10.24 7.06 6.17
C LEU A 234 9.42 8.32 6.40
N ASN A 235 10.00 9.44 6.01
CA ASN A 235 9.33 10.72 5.93
C ASN A 235 9.60 11.28 4.53
N ALA A 236 8.58 11.24 3.68
CA ALA A 236 8.67 11.76 2.34
C ALA A 236 8.08 13.17 2.25
N THR A 237 8.56 13.93 1.27
CA THR A 237 7.96 15.16 0.78
C THR A 237 7.76 14.99 -0.71
N LEU A 238 6.51 15.00 -1.15
CA LEU A 238 6.19 14.87 -2.56
C LEU A 238 6.55 16.16 -3.32
N ALA A 239 7.09 16.00 -4.53
CA ALA A 239 7.35 17.11 -5.44
C ALA A 239 6.03 17.72 -5.97
N ASN A 240 6.09 18.98 -6.39
CA ASN A 240 4.96 19.69 -7.04
C ASN A 240 3.67 19.72 -6.20
N THR A 241 3.80 19.80 -4.87
CA THR A 241 2.66 19.78 -3.95
C THR A 241 2.30 21.13 -3.36
N SER A 242 3.14 22.16 -3.50
CA SER A 242 2.98 23.46 -2.81
C SER A 242 1.64 24.14 -3.04
N ASP A 243 1.00 23.89 -4.18
CA ASP A 243 -0.24 24.54 -4.55
C ASP A 243 -1.46 23.90 -3.87
N TRP A 244 -1.36 22.61 -3.52
CA TRP A 244 -2.47 21.76 -3.06
C TRP A 244 -2.26 21.13 -1.67
N ALA A 245 -1.03 21.12 -1.14
CA ALA A 245 -0.74 20.55 0.19
C ALA A 245 -1.20 21.48 1.32
N LYS A 246 -2.48 21.39 1.69
CA LYS A 246 -3.13 22.26 2.67
C LYS A 246 -4.19 21.49 3.46
N THR A 247 -4.65 22.13 4.54
CA THR A 247 -5.91 21.77 5.18
C THR A 247 -7.03 22.58 4.54
N TYR A 248 -8.12 21.91 4.21
CA TYR A 248 -9.29 22.46 3.58
C TYR A 248 -10.52 22.21 4.43
N GLU A 249 -11.41 23.19 4.49
CA GLU A 249 -12.77 23.04 5.01
C GLU A 249 -13.77 22.99 3.84
N LEU A 250 -14.96 22.44 4.06
CA LEU A 250 -16.01 22.43 3.05
C LEU A 250 -16.54 23.84 2.80
N ALA A 251 -16.79 24.18 1.53
CA ALA A 251 -17.38 25.46 1.18
C ALA A 251 -18.80 25.61 1.77
N PRO A 252 -19.16 26.81 2.27
CA PRO A 252 -20.48 27.05 2.82
C PRO A 252 -21.54 26.98 1.73
N TYR A 253 -22.71 26.47 2.10
CA TYR A 253 -23.88 26.49 1.23
C TYR A 253 -24.32 27.94 0.98
N SER A 254 -24.55 28.29 -0.29
CA SER A 254 -25.03 29.61 -0.70
C SER A 254 -26.02 29.53 -1.85
N THR A 255 -26.96 30.48 -1.84
CA THR A 255 -28.09 30.51 -2.76
C THR A 255 -28.23 31.86 -3.44
N VAL A 256 -28.91 31.88 -4.58
CA VAL A 256 -29.35 33.10 -5.27
C VAL A 256 -30.85 33.08 -5.50
N GLU A 257 -31.45 34.25 -5.54
CA GLU A 257 -32.85 34.42 -5.92
C GLU A 257 -32.99 34.66 -7.42
N GLY A 258 -34.15 34.31 -7.98
CA GLY A 258 -34.51 34.68 -9.34
C GLY A 258 -33.82 33.87 -10.44
N PHE A 259 -33.38 32.64 -10.14
CA PHE A 259 -32.80 31.77 -11.16
C PHE A 259 -33.90 31.21 -12.06
N GLU A 260 -33.83 31.49 -13.36
CA GLU A 260 -34.81 31.03 -14.33
C GLU A 260 -34.44 29.64 -14.86
N CYS A 261 -35.36 28.69 -14.82
CA CYS A 261 -35.16 27.33 -15.30
C CYS A 261 -36.50 26.72 -15.72
N MET A 262 -36.59 26.16 -16.93
CA MET A 262 -37.80 25.51 -17.45
C MET A 262 -39.04 26.41 -17.42
N GLY A 263 -38.85 27.72 -17.63
CA GLY A 263 -39.92 28.72 -17.55
C GLY A 263 -40.45 28.98 -16.14
N MET A 264 -39.71 28.58 -15.09
CA MET A 264 -39.99 28.87 -13.69
C MET A 264 -38.88 29.74 -13.09
N THR A 265 -39.27 30.68 -12.23
CA THR A 265 -38.35 31.40 -11.35
C THR A 265 -38.14 30.61 -10.07
N LEU A 266 -36.93 30.06 -9.89
CA LEU A 266 -36.57 29.27 -8.73
C LEU A 266 -36.13 30.18 -7.55
N ALA A 267 -36.66 29.89 -6.37
CA ALA A 267 -36.26 30.53 -5.12
C ALA A 267 -35.10 29.76 -4.46
N ASN A 268 -34.17 30.47 -3.82
CA ASN A 268 -32.99 29.91 -3.14
C ASN A 268 -32.13 28.97 -4.02
N TYR A 269 -31.96 29.24 -5.31
CA TYR A 269 -31.21 28.34 -6.18
C TYR A 269 -29.76 28.15 -5.71
N PRO A 270 -29.27 26.91 -5.52
CA PRO A 270 -27.95 26.64 -4.96
C PRO A 270 -26.81 26.95 -5.95
N VAL A 271 -25.92 27.88 -5.58
CA VAL A 271 -24.77 28.28 -6.41
C VAL A 271 -23.44 27.78 -5.87
N ALA A 272 -23.34 27.50 -4.57
CA ALA A 272 -22.18 26.84 -3.96
C ALA A 272 -22.60 26.01 -2.74
N GLY A 273 -21.72 25.08 -2.35
CA GLY A 273 -21.89 24.22 -1.18
C GLY A 273 -20.85 23.09 -1.23
N ALA A 274 -20.78 22.30 -0.16
CA ALA A 274 -19.75 21.27 0.03
C ALA A 274 -19.55 20.32 -1.17
N LEU A 275 -20.62 19.95 -1.87
CA LEU A 275 -20.54 19.17 -3.11
C LEU A 275 -20.49 20.12 -4.30
N TYR A 276 -19.37 20.07 -5.01
CA TYR A 276 -19.22 20.71 -6.30
C TYR A 276 -19.91 19.86 -7.36
N SER A 277 -20.77 20.50 -8.17
CA SER A 277 -21.33 19.88 -9.36
C SER A 277 -21.47 20.89 -10.50
N THR A 278 -21.21 20.44 -11.72
CA THR A 278 -21.65 21.10 -12.94
C THR A 278 -22.19 20.05 -13.91
N TRP A 279 -23.25 20.39 -14.62
CA TRP A 279 -23.80 19.53 -15.66
C TRP A 279 -24.29 20.40 -16.81
N LYS A 280 -23.81 20.13 -18.02
CA LYS A 280 -24.32 20.71 -19.25
C LYS A 280 -24.69 19.59 -20.20
N ALA A 281 -25.85 19.71 -20.82
CA ALA A 281 -26.31 18.81 -21.86
C ALA A 281 -27.01 19.61 -22.96
N ASN A 282 -27.04 19.04 -24.15
CA ASN A 282 -27.77 19.58 -25.29
C ASN A 282 -28.96 18.68 -25.62
N VAL A 283 -30.08 19.29 -26.01
CA VAL A 283 -31.31 18.59 -26.38
C VAL A 283 -31.05 17.65 -27.54
N MET A 284 -31.57 16.42 -27.44
CA MET A 284 -31.54 15.44 -28.51
C MET A 284 -32.96 15.26 -29.10
N GLU A 285 -33.09 15.46 -30.42
CA GLU A 285 -34.35 15.29 -31.16
C GLU A 285 -34.17 14.21 -32.22
N GLU A 286 -34.97 13.15 -32.17
CA GLU A 286 -34.91 12.02 -33.12
C GLU A 286 -33.49 11.42 -33.30
N GLY A 287 -32.70 11.40 -32.21
CA GLY A 287 -31.33 10.88 -32.22
C GLY A 287 -30.27 11.85 -32.75
N VAL A 288 -30.63 13.11 -33.01
CA VAL A 288 -29.71 14.17 -33.46
C VAL A 288 -29.53 15.19 -32.33
N VAL A 289 -28.26 15.49 -32.03
CA VAL A 289 -27.91 16.52 -31.04
C VAL A 289 -28.12 17.91 -31.64
N THR A 290 -28.93 18.72 -30.96
CA THR A 290 -29.13 20.13 -31.31
C THR A 290 -28.13 21.01 -30.57
N GLU A 291 -27.94 22.27 -30.97
CA GLU A 291 -27.14 23.25 -30.19
C GLU A 291 -27.96 23.94 -29.08
N LYS A 292 -29.14 23.40 -28.74
CA LYS A 292 -30.01 23.94 -27.71
C LYS A 292 -29.64 23.33 -26.34
N PRO A 293 -29.36 24.14 -25.30
CA PRO A 293 -29.14 23.64 -23.96
C PRO A 293 -30.36 22.92 -23.39
N GLU A 294 -30.12 21.86 -22.63
CA GLU A 294 -31.14 21.15 -21.85
C GLU A 294 -31.25 21.77 -20.45
N GLU A 295 -32.32 22.53 -20.19
CA GLU A 295 -32.48 23.28 -18.93
C GLU A 295 -32.77 22.37 -17.72
N TYR A 296 -33.24 21.14 -17.92
CA TYR A 296 -33.51 20.22 -16.81
C TYR A 296 -32.22 19.85 -16.05
N VAL A 297 -31.07 19.82 -16.72
CA VAL A 297 -29.80 19.50 -16.05
C VAL A 297 -29.32 20.62 -15.12
N ASP A 298 -29.79 21.87 -15.31
CA ASP A 298 -29.54 22.96 -14.38
C ASP A 298 -30.29 22.73 -13.06
N LEU A 299 -31.56 22.33 -13.12
CA LEU A 299 -32.33 21.95 -11.92
C LEU A 299 -31.63 20.83 -11.15
N MET A 300 -31.15 19.81 -11.87
CA MET A 300 -30.42 18.68 -11.28
C MET A 300 -29.08 19.11 -10.67
N THR A 301 -28.37 20.04 -11.30
CA THR A 301 -27.13 20.62 -10.76
C THR A 301 -27.39 21.30 -9.43
N GLY A 302 -28.41 22.17 -9.35
CA GLY A 302 -28.84 22.80 -8.10
C GLY A 302 -29.22 21.76 -7.03
N LEU A 303 -29.91 20.70 -7.45
CA LEU A 303 -30.28 19.60 -6.55
C LEU A 303 -29.08 18.88 -5.95
N PHE A 304 -28.07 18.52 -6.74
CA PHE A 304 -26.86 17.90 -6.21
C PHE A 304 -26.15 18.80 -5.21
N ARG A 305 -26.05 20.11 -5.48
CA ARG A 305 -25.46 21.08 -4.54
C ARG A 305 -26.27 21.19 -3.25
N CYS A 306 -27.61 21.16 -3.33
CA CYS A 306 -28.48 21.12 -2.15
C CYS A 306 -28.26 19.86 -1.32
N LEU A 307 -28.27 18.68 -1.95
CA LEU A 307 -28.08 17.40 -1.28
C LEU A 307 -26.71 17.33 -0.60
N GLY A 308 -25.65 17.66 -1.33
CA GLY A 308 -24.31 17.66 -0.79
C GLY A 308 -24.06 18.73 0.26
N GLY A 309 -24.62 19.92 0.08
CA GLY A 309 -24.56 21.01 1.07
C GLY A 309 -25.31 20.69 2.37
N ALA A 310 -26.39 19.93 2.30
CA ALA A 310 -27.10 19.44 3.48
C ALA A 310 -26.37 18.29 4.17
N LEU A 311 -25.92 17.29 3.40
CA LEU A 311 -25.47 16.01 3.95
C LEU A 311 -23.98 16.01 4.36
N LEU A 312 -23.09 16.55 3.52
CA LEU A 312 -21.65 16.42 3.76
C LEU A 312 -21.20 17.15 5.04
N PRO A 313 -21.60 18.42 5.32
CA PRO A 313 -21.15 19.14 6.51
C PRO A 313 -21.61 18.56 7.85
N GLN A 314 -22.61 17.65 7.84
CA GLN A 314 -23.01 16.89 9.03
C GLN A 314 -22.01 15.79 9.40
N THR A 315 -21.16 15.40 8.45
CA THR A 315 -20.25 14.24 8.55
C THR A 315 -18.79 14.62 8.44
N LEU A 316 -18.47 15.52 7.52
CA LEU A 316 -17.12 15.89 7.14
C LEU A 316 -16.96 17.38 7.41
N HIS A 317 -15.96 17.75 8.20
CA HIS A 317 -15.61 19.15 8.45
C HIS A 317 -14.57 19.64 7.44
N GLY A 318 -13.54 18.82 7.23
CA GLY A 318 -12.41 19.19 6.41
C GLY A 318 -11.53 18.02 6.02
N VAL A 319 -10.68 18.27 5.03
CA VAL A 319 -9.71 17.31 4.48
C VAL A 319 -8.33 17.95 4.47
N THR A 320 -7.30 17.20 4.83
CA THR A 320 -5.92 17.65 4.75
C THR A 320 -5.17 16.82 3.72
N LEU A 321 -4.65 17.51 2.71
CA LEU A 321 -3.69 16.97 1.75
C LEU A 321 -2.29 17.28 2.29
N SER A 322 -1.67 16.32 2.95
CA SER A 322 -0.35 16.52 3.57
C SER A 322 0.76 16.50 2.52
N ALA A 323 1.85 17.24 2.75
CA ALA A 323 3.00 17.29 1.82
C ALA A 323 3.71 15.93 1.64
N ASP A 324 3.51 14.99 2.56
CA ASP A 324 3.97 13.61 2.46
C ASP A 324 3.02 12.72 1.63
N GLY A 325 1.97 13.30 1.04
CA GLY A 325 0.97 12.58 0.27
C GLY A 325 -0.12 11.92 1.10
N ASN A 326 -0.12 11.98 2.43
CA ASN A 326 -1.26 11.48 3.21
C ASN A 326 -2.51 12.33 3.00
N ILE A 327 -3.67 11.67 2.99
CA ILE A 327 -4.97 12.31 3.14
C ILE A 327 -5.51 11.97 4.53
N THR A 328 -5.90 12.99 5.29
CA THR A 328 -6.67 12.82 6.52
C THR A 328 -7.95 13.67 6.47
N ALA A 329 -8.98 13.24 7.17
CA ALA A 329 -10.25 13.95 7.25
C ALA A 329 -10.63 14.20 8.70
N ASP A 330 -11.21 15.37 8.98
CA ASP A 330 -11.89 15.66 10.24
C ASP A 330 -13.39 15.39 10.05
N TYR A 331 -13.94 14.46 10.83
CA TYR A 331 -15.27 13.91 10.62
C TYR A 331 -15.99 13.58 11.92
N VAL A 332 -17.32 13.43 11.87
CA VAL A 332 -18.14 12.90 12.97
C VAL A 332 -18.30 11.41 12.76
N ALA A 333 -17.83 10.58 13.70
CA ALA A 333 -17.85 9.13 13.55
C ALA A 333 -19.26 8.50 13.58
N LYS A 334 -20.21 9.15 14.24
CA LYS A 334 -21.62 8.72 14.32
C LYS A 334 -22.54 9.95 14.18
N PRO A 335 -22.65 10.50 12.97
CA PRO A 335 -23.43 11.72 12.73
C PRO A 335 -24.92 11.41 12.85
N ASN A 336 -25.69 12.37 13.36
CA ASN A 336 -27.15 12.32 13.29
C ASN A 336 -27.61 13.02 12.01
N ILE A 337 -27.69 12.28 10.92
CA ILE A 337 -28.02 12.83 9.61
C ILE A 337 -29.49 13.25 9.58
N VAL A 338 -29.70 14.54 9.31
CA VAL A 338 -31.02 15.14 9.06
C VAL A 338 -31.13 15.47 7.58
N PHE A 339 -32.18 14.93 6.96
CA PHE A 339 -32.58 15.26 5.59
C PHE A 339 -34.10 15.17 5.48
N GLU A 340 -34.71 16.21 4.91
CA GLU A 340 -36.16 16.29 4.78
C GLU A 340 -36.59 16.02 3.33
N ALA A 341 -37.34 14.95 3.10
CA ALA A 341 -37.90 14.63 1.78
C ALA A 341 -38.79 15.77 1.22
N SER A 342 -39.34 16.61 2.11
CA SER A 342 -40.11 17.80 1.73
C SER A 342 -39.30 18.82 0.93
N TRP A 343 -37.97 18.87 1.07
CA TRP A 343 -37.11 19.76 0.28
C TRP A 343 -37.14 19.39 -1.19
N MET A 344 -37.04 18.08 -1.51
CA MET A 344 -37.16 17.57 -2.87
C MET A 344 -38.53 17.91 -3.48
N MET A 345 -39.59 17.68 -2.70
CA MET A 345 -40.94 17.95 -3.15
C MET A 345 -41.20 19.44 -3.36
N GLY A 346 -40.61 20.30 -2.50
CA GLY A 346 -40.67 21.75 -2.63
C GLY A 346 -40.05 22.25 -3.92
N VAL A 347 -38.90 21.69 -4.32
CA VAL A 347 -38.25 22.01 -5.59
C VAL A 347 -39.15 21.64 -6.77
N ILE A 348 -39.71 20.42 -6.78
CA ILE A 348 -40.54 19.92 -7.89
C ILE A 348 -41.89 20.64 -7.98
N MET A 349 -42.54 20.91 -6.85
CA MET A 349 -43.93 21.42 -6.83
C MET A 349 -44.02 22.94 -6.80
N SER A 350 -43.06 23.60 -6.14
CA SER A 350 -43.10 25.05 -5.88
C SER A 350 -41.88 25.81 -6.38
N GLY A 351 -40.90 25.14 -6.98
CA GLY A 351 -39.68 25.78 -7.49
C GLY A 351 -38.80 26.38 -6.40
N ALA A 352 -38.89 25.90 -5.16
CA ALA A 352 -38.18 26.48 -4.02
C ALA A 352 -37.21 25.48 -3.38
N PHE A 353 -35.94 25.84 -3.34
CA PHE A 353 -34.92 25.15 -2.56
C PHE A 353 -34.97 25.60 -1.09
N PRO A 354 -34.42 24.80 -0.16
CA PRO A 354 -34.27 25.21 1.23
C PRO A 354 -33.40 26.47 1.32
N ALA A 355 -33.79 27.38 2.22
CA ALA A 355 -33.06 28.61 2.48
C ALA A 355 -31.67 28.32 3.03
N GLN A 356 -30.75 29.25 2.79
CA GLN A 356 -29.35 29.10 3.19
C GLN A 356 -29.18 28.81 4.69
N ASP A 357 -29.89 29.53 5.54
CA ASP A 357 -29.78 29.38 7.00
C ASP A 357 -30.31 28.03 7.48
N THR A 358 -31.36 27.49 6.84
CA THR A 358 -31.87 26.14 7.13
C THR A 358 -30.80 25.07 6.93
N ILE A 359 -29.97 25.20 5.90
CA ILE A 359 -28.90 24.23 5.60
C ILE A 359 -27.69 24.46 6.52
N LYS A 360 -27.37 25.72 6.84
CA LYS A 360 -26.31 26.05 7.79
C LYS A 360 -26.54 25.47 9.18
N ASP A 361 -27.79 25.47 9.65
CA ASP A 361 -28.16 24.92 10.95
C ASP A 361 -27.95 23.39 11.05
N LEU A 362 -27.70 22.70 9.93
CA LEU A 362 -27.40 21.27 9.92
C LEU A 362 -25.92 20.97 10.18
N VAL A 363 -25.01 21.93 9.97
CA VAL A 363 -23.57 21.69 10.11
C VAL A 363 -23.27 21.21 11.53
N ALA A 364 -22.52 20.11 11.67
CA ALA A 364 -22.22 19.58 12.99
C ALA A 364 -21.38 20.57 13.81
N GLU A 365 -21.80 20.87 15.04
CA GLU A 365 -21.09 21.85 15.89
C GLU A 365 -19.98 21.19 16.73
N SER A 366 -20.01 19.87 16.90
CA SER A 366 -19.08 19.12 17.76
C SER A 366 -19.00 17.64 17.37
N GLY A 367 -18.16 16.87 18.08
CA GLY A 367 -17.99 15.43 17.82
C GLY A 367 -16.93 15.10 16.76
N TRP A 368 -16.13 16.09 16.38
CA TRP A 368 -15.06 15.95 15.39
C TRP A 368 -13.91 15.06 15.87
N THR A 369 -13.49 14.15 15.01
CA THR A 369 -12.29 13.34 15.17
C THR A 369 -11.52 13.29 13.84
N THR A 370 -10.21 13.10 13.91
CA THR A 370 -9.36 13.02 12.72
C THR A 370 -9.12 11.57 12.33
N SER A 371 -9.23 11.25 11.04
CA SER A 371 -8.92 9.91 10.54
C SER A 371 -7.44 9.58 10.73
N PRO A 372 -7.08 8.30 10.95
CA PRO A 372 -5.69 7.87 10.92
C PRO A 372 -5.02 8.21 9.58
N LYS A 373 -3.70 8.43 9.61
CA LYS A 373 -2.86 8.44 8.41
C LYS A 373 -2.79 7.04 7.79
N ASN A 374 -2.24 6.98 6.58
CA ASN A 374 -1.98 5.75 5.83
C ASN A 374 -3.23 4.98 5.37
N LEU A 375 -4.40 5.62 5.31
CA LEU A 375 -5.62 5.00 4.74
C LEU A 375 -5.87 5.44 3.30
N ALA A 376 -5.48 6.65 2.95
CA ALA A 376 -5.56 7.19 1.60
C ALA A 376 -4.40 8.15 1.35
N TYR A 377 -3.98 8.19 0.09
CA TYR A 377 -2.90 9.02 -0.37
C TYR A 377 -3.32 9.86 -1.57
N TRP A 378 -2.64 10.99 -1.74
CA TRP A 378 -2.73 11.80 -2.94
C TRP A 378 -1.34 11.98 -3.56
N PHE A 379 -1.29 12.16 -4.87
CA PHE A 379 -0.08 12.55 -5.59
C PHE A 379 -0.40 13.31 -6.87
N PRO A 380 0.42 14.31 -7.26
CA PRO A 380 0.24 15.06 -8.50
C PRO A 380 0.71 14.24 -9.70
N LYS A 381 -0.10 14.20 -10.77
CA LYS A 381 0.27 13.59 -12.05
C LYS A 381 -0.57 14.19 -13.18
N ASP A 382 0.07 14.57 -14.29
CA ASP A 382 -0.58 15.09 -15.49
C ASP A 382 -1.55 16.26 -15.24
N GLY A 383 -1.20 17.15 -14.29
CA GLY A 383 -2.04 18.29 -13.88
C GLY A 383 -3.26 17.93 -13.03
N LYS A 384 -3.43 16.66 -12.66
CA LYS A 384 -4.49 16.14 -11.79
C LYS A 384 -3.91 15.72 -10.43
N ILE A 385 -4.80 15.60 -9.44
CA ILE A 385 -4.53 14.96 -8.15
C ILE A 385 -5.08 13.54 -8.20
N TYR A 386 -4.20 12.55 -8.08
CA TYR A 386 -4.63 11.15 -7.99
C TYR A 386 -4.86 10.78 -6.54
N VAL A 387 -6.09 10.40 -6.18
CA VAL A 387 -6.44 9.91 -4.85
C VAL A 387 -6.43 8.39 -4.84
N LYS A 388 -5.60 7.75 -4.03
CA LYS A 388 -5.45 6.29 -3.99
C LYS A 388 -5.67 5.76 -2.57
N LEU A 389 -6.52 4.74 -2.44
CA LEU A 389 -6.80 4.09 -1.16
C LEU A 389 -5.71 3.06 -0.83
N ASP A 390 -5.37 2.95 0.45
CA ASP A 390 -4.53 1.86 0.96
C ASP A 390 -5.42 0.73 1.46
N ILE A 391 -5.81 -0.16 0.55
CA ILE A 391 -6.77 -1.24 0.83
C ILE A 391 -6.29 -2.13 1.98
N ALA A 392 -4.99 -2.44 2.02
CA ALA A 392 -4.41 -3.29 3.07
C ALA A 392 -4.53 -2.63 4.46
N SER A 393 -4.21 -1.34 4.54
CA SER A 393 -4.29 -0.58 5.80
C SER A 393 -5.74 -0.34 6.22
N ILE A 394 -6.64 -0.05 5.29
CA ILE A 394 -8.09 0.05 5.55
C ILE A 394 -8.61 -1.26 6.11
N LEU A 395 -8.29 -2.39 5.47
CA LEU A 395 -8.72 -3.70 5.95
C LEU A 395 -8.18 -3.98 7.36
N ALA A 396 -6.91 -3.68 7.64
CA ALA A 396 -6.34 -3.84 8.98
C ALA A 396 -7.11 -3.07 10.07
N THR A 397 -7.76 -1.95 9.74
CA THR A 397 -8.61 -1.22 10.71
C THR A 397 -9.93 -1.92 11.03
N VAL A 398 -10.48 -2.73 10.12
CA VAL A 398 -11.79 -3.40 10.28
C VAL A 398 -11.71 -4.85 10.73
N GLY A 399 -10.63 -5.59 10.44
CA GLY A 399 -10.59 -7.05 10.68
C GLY A 399 -9.91 -7.52 11.97
N GLY A 400 -9.29 -6.63 12.75
CA GLY A 400 -8.51 -7.02 13.93
C GLY A 400 -7.36 -8.00 13.60
N GLU A 401 -6.93 -8.82 14.58
CA GLU A 401 -5.76 -9.71 14.47
C GLU A 401 -5.94 -10.92 13.51
N ASN A 402 -7.15 -11.20 13.01
CA ASN A 402 -7.46 -12.42 12.22
C ASN A 402 -7.28 -12.28 10.69
N MET A 403 -6.46 -11.34 10.22
CA MET A 403 -6.34 -10.97 8.80
C MET A 403 -5.27 -11.72 7.98
N GLY A 404 -4.69 -12.80 8.51
CA GLY A 404 -3.47 -13.44 7.98
C GLY A 404 -3.48 -13.95 6.52
N ASN A 405 -4.60 -13.86 5.78
CA ASN A 405 -4.68 -14.28 4.37
C ASN A 405 -5.36 -13.27 3.42
N LEU A 406 -5.57 -12.02 3.84
CA LEU A 406 -6.21 -11.03 2.97
C LEU A 406 -5.27 -10.45 1.91
N SER A 407 -3.96 -10.36 2.19
CA SER A 407 -2.99 -9.81 1.23
C SER A 407 -2.98 -10.55 -0.11
N GLY A 408 -3.05 -11.90 -0.08
CA GLY A 408 -3.12 -12.70 -1.30
C GLY A 408 -4.43 -12.50 -2.08
N ILE A 409 -5.54 -12.32 -1.37
CA ILE A 409 -6.84 -12.03 -1.99
C ILE A 409 -6.84 -10.62 -2.59
N ILE A 410 -6.28 -9.62 -1.91
CA ILE A 410 -6.14 -8.25 -2.41
C ILE A 410 -5.31 -8.26 -3.69
N GLU A 411 -4.15 -8.92 -3.69
CA GLU A 411 -3.31 -9.03 -4.89
C GLU A 411 -4.02 -9.76 -6.04
N GLN A 412 -4.76 -10.83 -5.73
CA GLN A 412 -5.54 -11.57 -6.72
C GLN A 412 -6.68 -10.73 -7.31
N VAL A 413 -7.39 -9.94 -6.50
CA VAL A 413 -8.47 -9.06 -6.97
C VAL A 413 -7.89 -7.89 -7.75
N LEU A 414 -6.83 -7.26 -7.26
CA LEU A 414 -6.17 -6.19 -7.99
C LEU A 414 -5.65 -6.73 -9.32
N ASN A 415 -4.90 -7.81 -9.37
CA ASN A 415 -4.27 -8.27 -10.62
C ASN A 415 -5.11 -9.27 -11.43
N GLY A 416 -6.34 -9.56 -11.00
CA GLY A 416 -7.22 -10.53 -11.63
C GLY A 416 -7.86 -10.04 -12.93
N GLN A 417 -8.33 -11.00 -13.72
CA GLN A 417 -9.15 -10.72 -14.90
C GLN A 417 -10.61 -10.44 -14.50
N PRO A 418 -11.35 -9.57 -15.22
CA PRO A 418 -12.73 -9.20 -14.88
C PRO A 418 -13.64 -10.40 -14.61
N ALA A 419 -13.66 -11.39 -15.50
CA ALA A 419 -14.50 -12.59 -15.35
C ALA A 419 -14.22 -13.35 -14.05
N MET A 420 -12.95 -13.51 -13.67
CA MET A 420 -12.59 -14.19 -12.42
C MET A 420 -13.07 -13.41 -11.19
N ILE A 421 -12.94 -12.09 -11.20
CA ILE A 421 -13.32 -11.25 -10.06
C ILE A 421 -14.85 -11.18 -9.93
N LYS A 422 -15.58 -11.08 -11.06
CA LYS A 422 -17.05 -11.14 -11.07
C LYS A 422 -17.56 -12.44 -10.48
N GLU A 423 -16.98 -13.58 -10.87
CA GLU A 423 -17.32 -14.89 -10.28
C GLU A 423 -17.05 -14.91 -8.76
N LEU A 424 -15.92 -14.37 -8.31
CA LEU A 424 -15.62 -14.27 -6.88
C LEU A 424 -16.65 -13.41 -6.14
N LEU A 425 -17.01 -12.24 -6.67
CA LEU A 425 -18.00 -11.34 -6.08
C LEU A 425 -19.40 -11.98 -6.02
N LYS A 426 -19.74 -12.78 -7.03
CA LYS A 426 -21.00 -13.53 -7.06
C LYS A 426 -21.12 -14.51 -5.90
N THR A 427 -20.01 -15.12 -5.46
CA THR A 427 -20.01 -16.04 -4.30
C THR A 427 -20.41 -15.37 -2.97
N VAL A 428 -20.23 -14.04 -2.87
CA VAL A 428 -20.63 -13.24 -1.70
C VAL A 428 -21.94 -12.48 -1.93
N GLY A 429 -22.69 -12.82 -2.98
CA GLY A 429 -24.01 -12.24 -3.27
C GLY A 429 -23.98 -10.93 -4.05
N PHE A 430 -22.85 -10.59 -4.69
CA PHE A 430 -22.70 -9.39 -5.51
C PHE A 430 -22.50 -9.76 -6.98
N ASP A 431 -23.60 -9.81 -7.73
CA ASP A 431 -23.63 -10.22 -9.14
C ASP A 431 -23.39 -9.02 -10.07
N LEU A 432 -22.32 -9.08 -10.88
CA LEU A 432 -21.93 -8.05 -11.85
C LEU A 432 -21.86 -8.61 -13.28
N ASP A 433 -22.53 -9.72 -13.58
CA ASP A 433 -22.47 -10.36 -14.91
C ASP A 433 -22.92 -9.42 -16.04
N LYS A 434 -23.86 -8.52 -15.73
CA LYS A 434 -24.38 -7.53 -16.69
C LYS A 434 -23.47 -6.33 -16.92
N VAL A 435 -22.49 -6.10 -16.04
CA VAL A 435 -21.54 -4.98 -16.18
C VAL A 435 -20.51 -5.33 -17.25
N SER A 436 -20.25 -4.44 -18.20
CA SER A 436 -19.23 -4.71 -19.22
C SER A 436 -17.82 -4.89 -18.62
N ASP A 437 -16.98 -5.68 -19.28
CA ASP A 437 -15.57 -5.83 -18.87
C ASP A 437 -14.81 -4.49 -18.94
N ALA A 438 -15.14 -3.63 -19.91
CA ALA A 438 -14.50 -2.32 -20.07
C ALA A 438 -14.76 -1.40 -18.87
N SER A 439 -16.01 -1.31 -18.41
CA SER A 439 -16.35 -0.52 -17.21
C SER A 439 -15.74 -1.12 -15.95
N PHE A 440 -15.69 -2.45 -15.86
CA PHE A 440 -15.05 -3.13 -14.74
C PHE A 440 -13.54 -2.84 -14.70
N GLU A 441 -12.85 -2.95 -15.84
CA GLU A 441 -11.42 -2.63 -15.96
C GLU A 441 -11.14 -1.15 -15.66
N HIS A 442 -12.04 -0.25 -16.07
CA HIS A 442 -11.95 1.17 -15.75
C HIS A 442 -12.00 1.42 -14.24
N LEU A 443 -12.99 0.85 -13.54
CA LEU A 443 -13.11 0.94 -12.08
C LEU A 443 -11.90 0.31 -11.37
N LEU A 444 -11.49 -0.89 -11.77
CA LEU A 444 -10.33 -1.57 -11.21
C LEU A 444 -9.04 -0.78 -11.47
N GLY A 445 -8.93 -0.15 -12.63
CA GLY A 445 -7.85 0.76 -12.99
C GLY A 445 -7.75 1.94 -12.05
N MET A 446 -8.88 2.59 -11.70
CA MET A 446 -8.90 3.67 -10.71
C MET A 446 -8.54 3.18 -9.31
N VAL A 447 -8.99 1.99 -8.91
CA VAL A 447 -8.59 1.40 -7.62
C VAL A 447 -7.08 1.15 -7.56
N LYS A 448 -6.46 0.69 -8.65
CA LYS A 448 -5.01 0.45 -8.75
C LYS A 448 -4.19 1.74 -8.80
N ASN A 449 -4.62 2.68 -9.63
CA ASN A 449 -3.79 3.81 -10.05
C ASN A 449 -4.17 5.11 -9.34
N GLY A 450 -5.31 5.13 -8.63
CA GLY A 450 -5.90 6.31 -8.03
C GLY A 450 -6.97 6.96 -8.91
N PHE A 451 -7.90 7.65 -8.26
CA PHE A 451 -8.96 8.44 -8.86
C PHE A 451 -8.39 9.78 -9.36
N PRO A 452 -8.51 10.11 -10.66
CA PRO A 452 -7.87 11.27 -11.26
C PRO A 452 -8.70 12.55 -11.06
N MET A 453 -8.59 13.16 -9.89
CA MET A 453 -9.33 14.37 -9.54
C MET A 453 -8.73 15.60 -10.24
N VAL A 454 -9.58 16.44 -10.82
CA VAL A 454 -9.24 17.73 -11.43
C VAL A 454 -9.27 18.82 -10.35
N PRO A 455 -8.14 19.48 -10.06
CA PRO A 455 -8.08 20.62 -9.15
C PRO A 455 -8.31 21.93 -9.92
N VAL A 456 -9.24 22.78 -9.46
CA VAL A 456 -9.45 24.13 -10.00
C VAL A 456 -9.56 25.13 -8.86
N SER A 457 -8.64 26.09 -8.79
CA SER A 457 -8.72 27.20 -7.83
C SER A 457 -9.33 28.44 -8.47
N LYS A 458 -10.42 28.96 -7.90
CA LYS A 458 -11.13 30.15 -8.40
C LYS A 458 -11.84 30.85 -7.25
N ASP A 459 -11.74 32.18 -7.19
CA ASP A 459 -12.48 33.03 -6.23
C ASP A 459 -12.32 32.63 -4.75
N GLY A 460 -11.16 32.07 -4.36
CA GLY A 460 -10.89 31.58 -3.00
C GLY A 460 -11.34 30.14 -2.75
N HIS A 461 -12.04 29.53 -3.70
CA HIS A 461 -12.43 28.12 -3.69
C HIS A 461 -11.38 27.24 -4.39
N THR A 462 -11.33 25.98 -3.98
CA THR A 462 -10.61 24.89 -4.65
C THR A 462 -11.62 23.79 -4.94
N TYR A 463 -12.00 23.63 -6.20
CA TYR A 463 -12.82 22.52 -6.65
C TYR A 463 -11.93 21.31 -6.90
N LEU A 464 -12.31 20.16 -6.36
CA LEU A 464 -11.61 18.90 -6.57
C LEU A 464 -12.63 17.85 -7.03
N TYR A 465 -12.64 17.55 -8.33
CA TYR A 465 -13.75 16.79 -8.94
C TYR A 465 -13.29 15.73 -9.96
N LEU A 466 -14.15 14.74 -10.18
CA LEU A 466 -14.06 13.87 -11.35
C LEU A 466 -14.82 14.52 -12.49
N ASP A 467 -14.23 14.50 -13.69
CA ASP A 467 -14.82 15.02 -14.92
C ASP A 467 -15.62 13.94 -15.66
N LYS A 468 -16.32 14.36 -16.71
CA LYS A 468 -17.24 13.53 -17.50
C LYS A 468 -16.57 12.24 -18.00
N ASP A 469 -15.31 12.33 -18.42
CA ASP A 469 -14.56 11.21 -19.00
C ASP A 469 -14.44 10.04 -18.02
N VAL A 470 -14.36 10.32 -16.71
CA VAL A 470 -14.33 9.26 -15.68
C VAL A 470 -15.66 8.52 -15.61
N PHE A 471 -16.78 9.21 -15.87
CA PHE A 471 -18.11 8.64 -15.76
C PHE A 471 -18.65 8.05 -17.07
N ASP A 472 -18.03 8.38 -18.21
CA ASP A 472 -18.51 7.99 -19.54
C ASP A 472 -18.70 6.48 -19.73
N PRO A 473 -17.77 5.61 -19.33
CA PRO A 473 -17.98 4.16 -19.43
C PRO A 473 -19.16 3.68 -18.58
N LEU A 474 -19.49 4.41 -17.50
CA LEU A 474 -20.44 3.99 -16.48
C LEU A 474 -21.87 4.42 -16.78
N PHE A 475 -22.10 5.68 -17.18
CA PHE A 475 -23.45 6.23 -17.37
C PHE A 475 -23.98 6.12 -18.79
N LYS A 476 -23.14 5.74 -19.77
CA LYS A 476 -23.61 5.59 -21.15
C LYS A 476 -24.67 4.49 -21.23
N MET A 477 -25.84 4.86 -21.73
CA MET A 477 -26.97 3.97 -21.91
C MET A 477 -26.78 3.12 -23.16
N THR A 478 -27.07 1.83 -23.02
CA THR A 478 -27.01 0.84 -24.09
C THR A 478 -28.33 0.08 -24.16
N ASP A 479 -28.73 -0.30 -25.38
CA ASP A 479 -29.89 -1.14 -25.61
C ASP A 479 -29.64 -2.53 -24.99
N THR A 480 -30.54 -2.96 -24.12
CA THR A 480 -30.45 -4.24 -23.42
C THR A 480 -30.87 -5.42 -24.31
N GLY A 481 -31.53 -5.15 -25.44
CA GLY A 481 -32.21 -6.14 -26.28
C GLY A 481 -33.56 -6.60 -25.72
N GLU A 482 -33.95 -6.11 -24.53
CA GLU A 482 -35.27 -6.33 -23.94
C GLU A 482 -36.24 -5.25 -24.44
N VAL A 483 -37.54 -5.59 -24.48
CA VAL A 483 -38.61 -4.63 -24.75
C VAL A 483 -39.54 -4.56 -23.55
N ASP A 484 -40.01 -3.36 -23.24
CA ASP A 484 -40.99 -3.16 -22.17
C ASP A 484 -42.39 -3.67 -22.57
N ASP A 485 -43.34 -3.59 -21.65
CA ASP A 485 -44.74 -4.02 -21.86
C ASP A 485 -45.44 -3.26 -23.02
N TRP A 486 -44.87 -2.14 -23.46
CA TRP A 486 -45.35 -1.30 -24.56
C TRP A 486 -44.61 -1.54 -25.87
N GLY A 487 -43.65 -2.47 -25.90
CA GLY A 487 -42.83 -2.82 -27.06
C GLY A 487 -41.69 -1.84 -27.33
N SER A 488 -41.37 -0.95 -26.40
CA SER A 488 -40.24 -0.01 -26.53
C SER A 488 -38.95 -0.67 -26.05
N PRO A 489 -37.79 -0.40 -26.70
CA PRO A 489 -36.51 -0.92 -26.24
C PRO A 489 -36.18 -0.44 -24.82
N VAL A 490 -35.68 -1.34 -23.99
CA VAL A 490 -35.20 -1.02 -22.65
C VAL A 490 -33.72 -0.69 -22.72
N TYR A 491 -33.33 0.43 -22.11
CA TYR A 491 -31.94 0.87 -22.04
C TYR A 491 -31.44 0.83 -20.60
N ALA A 492 -30.19 0.43 -20.42
CA ALA A 492 -29.49 0.47 -19.14
C ALA A 492 -28.03 0.89 -19.32
N SER A 493 -27.46 1.47 -18.26
CA SER A 493 -26.03 1.77 -18.15
C SER A 493 -25.33 0.73 -17.27
N ASP A 494 -24.01 0.62 -17.38
CA ASP A 494 -23.24 -0.24 -16.48
C ASP A 494 -23.37 0.22 -15.03
N PHE A 495 -23.51 1.52 -14.77
CA PHE A 495 -23.76 2.03 -13.42
C PHE A 495 -25.13 1.63 -12.89
N THR A 496 -26.16 1.52 -13.75
CA THR A 496 -27.47 0.98 -13.35
C THR A 496 -27.32 -0.44 -12.81
N TYR A 497 -26.59 -1.30 -13.53
CA TYR A 497 -26.35 -2.68 -13.08
C TYR A 497 -25.53 -2.76 -11.78
N ILE A 498 -24.52 -1.90 -11.62
CA ILE A 498 -23.75 -1.80 -10.37
C ILE A 498 -24.67 -1.38 -9.22
N TRP A 499 -25.51 -0.37 -9.43
CA TRP A 499 -26.45 0.11 -8.42
C TRP A 499 -27.44 -0.98 -8.00
N ASP A 500 -28.01 -1.69 -8.96
CA ASP A 500 -28.95 -2.79 -8.70
C ASP A 500 -28.28 -3.92 -7.93
N ALA A 501 -27.04 -4.28 -8.28
CA ALA A 501 -26.26 -5.26 -7.53
C ALA A 501 -25.99 -4.81 -6.08
N LEU A 502 -25.70 -3.52 -5.88
CA LEU A 502 -25.48 -2.94 -4.54
C LEU A 502 -26.77 -2.95 -3.71
N ALA A 503 -27.92 -2.67 -4.34
CA ALA A 503 -29.21 -2.72 -3.70
C ALA A 503 -29.64 -4.16 -3.35
N ALA A 504 -29.41 -5.12 -4.26
CA ALA A 504 -29.76 -6.52 -4.10
C ALA A 504 -28.90 -7.24 -3.05
N SER A 505 -27.61 -6.88 -2.95
CA SER A 505 -26.69 -7.44 -1.95
C SER A 505 -26.92 -6.94 -0.52
N GLY A 506 -27.76 -5.92 -0.33
CA GLY A 506 -28.02 -5.30 0.97
C GLY A 506 -26.88 -4.41 1.47
N ILE A 507 -25.90 -4.08 0.60
CA ILE A 507 -24.83 -3.12 0.90
C ILE A 507 -25.40 -1.70 1.01
N LEU A 508 -26.36 -1.34 0.16
CA LEU A 508 -27.05 -0.06 0.26
C LEU A 508 -28.11 -0.09 1.37
N PRO A 509 -28.17 0.93 2.24
CA PRO A 509 -29.30 1.14 3.14
C PRO A 509 -30.63 1.21 2.36
N GLU A 510 -31.72 0.74 2.96
CA GLU A 510 -33.03 0.67 2.31
C GLU A 510 -33.49 2.04 1.82
N GLU A 511 -33.25 3.08 2.61
CA GLU A 511 -33.61 4.46 2.33
C GLU A 511 -32.81 5.04 1.16
N ALA A 512 -31.63 4.51 0.88
CA ALA A 512 -30.77 4.96 -0.21
C ALA A 512 -31.18 4.35 -1.56
N LYS A 513 -31.85 3.19 -1.60
CA LYS A 513 -32.16 2.47 -2.85
C LYS A 513 -32.95 3.31 -3.85
N ALA A 514 -33.86 4.16 -3.37
CA ALA A 514 -34.66 5.05 -4.20
C ALA A 514 -33.82 6.05 -5.02
N ALA A 515 -32.57 6.33 -4.60
CA ALA A 515 -31.67 7.18 -5.36
C ALA A 515 -31.25 6.56 -6.72
N GLY A 516 -31.50 5.27 -6.95
CA GLY A 516 -31.32 4.61 -8.25
C GLY A 516 -32.12 5.26 -9.38
N ILE A 517 -33.23 5.94 -9.06
CA ILE A 517 -33.99 6.74 -10.05
C ILE A 517 -33.10 7.84 -10.64
N PHE A 518 -32.24 8.48 -9.84
CA PHE A 518 -31.32 9.50 -10.33
C PHE A 518 -30.20 8.91 -11.19
N VAL A 519 -29.76 7.68 -10.90
CA VAL A 519 -28.79 6.97 -11.76
C VAL A 519 -29.35 6.80 -13.17
N GLN A 520 -30.56 6.26 -13.28
CA GLN A 520 -31.24 6.09 -14.56
C GLN A 520 -31.47 7.44 -15.27
N LEU A 521 -31.86 8.47 -14.52
CA LEU A 521 -32.06 9.82 -15.03
C LEU A 521 -30.77 10.38 -15.64
N ILE A 522 -29.65 10.31 -14.92
CA ILE A 522 -28.34 10.76 -15.41
C ILE A 522 -27.99 10.04 -16.71
N GLY A 523 -28.16 8.72 -16.76
CA GLY A 523 -27.93 7.92 -17.96
C GLY A 523 -28.78 8.37 -19.15
N ASN A 524 -30.08 8.60 -18.95
CA ASN A 524 -30.97 9.08 -20.02
C ASN A 524 -30.48 10.40 -20.62
N TYR A 525 -30.10 11.38 -19.80
CA TYR A 525 -29.56 12.66 -20.26
C TYR A 525 -28.11 12.56 -20.75
N TRP A 526 -27.43 11.44 -20.51
CA TRP A 526 -26.07 11.20 -20.98
C TRP A 526 -26.00 11.07 -22.50
N ASN A 527 -26.89 10.25 -23.09
CA ASN A 527 -26.89 9.96 -24.53
C ASN A 527 -28.22 9.47 -25.13
N LEU A 528 -29.36 9.60 -24.44
CA LEU A 528 -30.68 9.20 -24.97
C LEU A 528 -31.62 10.38 -25.18
N SER A 529 -32.01 11.08 -24.10
CA SER A 529 -32.91 12.24 -24.15
C SER A 529 -32.17 13.54 -24.41
N ALA A 530 -30.89 13.56 -24.08
CA ALA A 530 -29.98 14.66 -24.31
C ALA A 530 -28.56 14.11 -24.53
N GLN A 531 -27.64 15.00 -24.84
CA GLN A 531 -26.21 14.69 -24.90
C GLN A 531 -25.48 15.52 -23.85
N THR A 532 -25.09 14.88 -22.75
CA THR A 532 -24.17 15.48 -21.77
C THR A 532 -22.87 15.86 -22.47
N SER A 533 -22.46 17.12 -22.30
CA SER A 533 -21.21 17.70 -22.82
C SER A 533 -20.23 18.05 -21.71
N GLU A 534 -20.73 18.33 -20.50
CA GLU A 534 -19.94 18.56 -19.29
C GLU A 534 -20.64 17.89 -18.11
N PHE A 535 -19.89 17.16 -17.29
CA PHE A 535 -20.38 16.64 -16.02
C PHE A 535 -19.21 16.57 -15.04
N ASN A 536 -19.25 17.39 -14.01
CA ASN A 536 -18.22 17.40 -12.98
C ASN A 536 -18.88 17.15 -11.63
N LEU A 537 -18.27 16.29 -10.82
CA LEU A 537 -18.77 15.95 -9.49
C LEU A 537 -17.61 15.81 -8.51
N GLY A 538 -17.66 16.51 -7.39
CA GLY A 538 -16.57 16.53 -6.43
C GLY A 538 -16.83 17.39 -5.21
N LEU A 539 -15.76 17.89 -4.61
CA LEU A 539 -15.82 18.76 -3.44
C LEU A 539 -15.53 20.21 -3.82
N ASP A 540 -16.24 21.12 -3.15
CA ASP A 540 -15.90 22.54 -3.10
C ASP A 540 -15.23 22.84 -1.76
N LEU A 541 -13.97 23.29 -1.81
CA LEU A 541 -13.09 23.38 -0.66
C LEU A 541 -12.55 24.80 -0.47
N ILE A 542 -12.42 25.22 0.78
CA ILE A 542 -11.78 26.48 1.18
C ILE A 542 -10.49 26.16 1.93
N ALA A 543 -9.37 26.72 1.49
CA ALA A 543 -8.09 26.55 2.18
C ALA A 543 -8.10 27.32 3.52
N LYS A 544 -7.59 26.67 4.58
CA LYS A 544 -7.49 27.23 5.93
C LYS A 544 -6.16 27.93 6.20
#